data_AF-A0A1M6ICU2-F1
#
_entry.id   AF-A0A1M6ICU2-F1
#
_cell.length_a   1.000
_cell.length_b   1.000
_cell.length_c   1.000
_cell.angle_alpha   90.00
_cell.angle_beta   90.00
_cell.angle_gamma   90.00
#
_symmetry.space_group_name_H-M   'P 1'
#
loop_
_entity.id
_entity.type
_entity.pdbx_description
1 polymer ?
#
loop_
_entity_poly.entity_id
_entity_poly.type
_entity_poly.pdbx_seq_one_letter_code
_entity_poly.pdbx_strand_id
1 'polypeptide(L)' 'MFRQRLHAIVTKWQRLIEIARNPYRPERHYMRGPGPKWRAKHKTQSGVL' A
#
# COMPACT_ATOMS: atom_id res chain seq x y z
N MET A 1 19.35 -11.20 33.11
CA MET A 1 18.14 -11.82 32.50
C MET A 1 17.00 -10.84 32.20
N PHE A 2 16.63 -9.90 33.09
CA PHE A 2 15.47 -9.01 32.89
C PHE A 2 15.57 -8.08 31.66
N ARG A 3 16.76 -7.54 31.39
CA ARG A 3 17.03 -6.66 30.24
C ARG A 3 16.76 -7.31 28.88
N GLN A 4 17.04 -8.60 28.73
CA GLN A 4 16.84 -9.32 27.47
C GLN A 4 15.35 -9.53 27.16
N ARG A 5 14.53 -9.78 28.20
CA ARG A 5 13.08 -9.91 28.07
C ARG A 5 12.43 -8.59 27.65
N LEU A 6 12.85 -7.47 28.24
CA LEU A 6 12.37 -6.15 27.85
C LEU A 6 12.76 -5.79 26.42
N HIS A 7 14.01 -6.11 26.03
CA HIS A 7 14.47 -5.89 24.66
C HIS A 7 13.62 -6.67 23.65
N ALA A 8 13.34 -7.94 23.91
CA ALA A 8 12.49 -8.75 23.03
C ALA A 8 11.06 -8.19 22.88
N ILE A 9 10.50 -7.64 23.97
CA ILE A 9 9.19 -6.99 23.96
C ILE A 9 9.23 -5.73 23.10
N VAL A 10 10.22 -4.84 23.34
CA VAL A 10 10.38 -3.59 22.57
C VAL A 10 10.56 -3.87 21.08
N THR A 11 11.42 -4.84 20.70
CA THR A 11 11.64 -5.20 19.30
C THR A 11 10.36 -5.71 18.63
N LYS A 12 9.54 -6.51 19.34
CA LYS A 12 8.23 -6.95 18.80
C LYS A 12 7.29 -5.76 18.59
N TRP A 13 7.21 -4.84 19.56
CA TRP A 13 6.37 -3.65 19.44
C TRP A 13 6.81 -2.72 18.31
N GLN A 14 8.12 -2.51 18.14
CA GLN A 14 8.67 -1.72 17.03
C GLN A 14 8.25 -2.29 15.67
N ARG A 15 8.31 -3.61 15.50
CA ARG A 15 7.91 -4.27 14.25
C ARG A 15 6.41 -4.14 13.96
N LEU A 16 5.57 -4.19 14.99
CA LEU A 16 4.14 -3.97 14.85
C LEU A 16 3.83 -2.53 14.42
N ILE A 17 4.51 -1.55 15.02
CA ILE A 17 4.37 -0.14 14.66
C ILE A 17 4.81 0.09 13.20
N GLU A 18 5.89 -0.55 12.75
CA GLU A 18 6.36 -0.45 11.36
C GLU A 18 5.32 -0.96 10.36
N ILE A 19 4.70 -2.11 10.63
CA ILE A 19 3.65 -2.68 9.79
C ILE A 19 2.40 -1.79 9.81
N ALA A 20 1.97 -1.33 10.98
CA ALA A 20 0.77 -0.50 11.14
C ALA A 20 0.92 0.87 10.47
N ARG A 21 2.15 1.42 10.44
CA ARG A 21 2.46 2.69 9.77
C ARG A 21 2.71 2.55 8.28
N ASN A 22 2.76 1.32 7.75
CA ASN A 22 2.93 1.10 6.32
C ASN A 22 1.58 1.29 5.61
N PRO A 23 1.41 2.35 4.80
CA PRO A 23 0.15 2.58 4.10
C PRO A 23 -0.09 1.43 3.11
N TYR A 24 -1.27 0.81 3.16
CA TYR A 24 -1.67 -0.14 2.13
C TYR A 24 -1.74 0.58 0.78
N ARG A 25 -0.88 0.19 -0.16
CA ARG A 25 -0.80 0.72 -1.53
C ARG A 25 -1.35 -0.30 -2.52
N PRO A 26 -2.68 -0.40 -2.67
CA PRO A 26 -3.28 -1.37 -3.56
C PRO A 26 -2.84 -1.16 -5.02
N GLU A 27 -2.36 0.03 -5.40
CA GLU A 27 -1.86 0.37 -6.74
C GLU A 27 -0.65 -0.47 -7.15
N ARG A 28 0.14 -0.99 -6.19
CA ARG A 28 1.22 -1.95 -6.47
C ARG A 28 0.71 -3.36 -6.80
N HIS A 29 -0.53 -3.65 -6.43
CA HIS A 29 -1.16 -4.96 -6.57
C HIS A 29 -2.28 -4.98 -7.62
N TYR A 30 -2.71 -3.80 -8.07
CA TYR A 30 -3.53 -3.63 -9.27
C TYR A 30 -2.68 -3.88 -10.53
N MET A 31 -2.41 -5.15 -10.82
CA MET A 31 -1.82 -5.58 -12.10
C MET A 31 -2.81 -5.46 -13.27
N ARG A 32 -4.03 -4.97 -13.03
CA ARG A 32 -5.04 -4.75 -14.06
C ARG A 32 -5.20 -3.24 -14.26
N GLY A 33 -4.59 -2.74 -15.33
CA GLY A 33 -4.78 -1.37 -15.79
C GLY A 33 -6.26 -1.06 -16.08
N PRO A 34 -6.58 0.21 -16.41
CA PRO A 34 -7.96 0.64 -16.55
C PRO A 34 -8.76 -0.24 -17.52
N GLY A 35 -9.88 -0.76 -17.04
CA GLY A 35 -10.73 -1.66 -17.82
C GLY A 35 -11.40 -0.96 -19.02
N PRO A 36 -12.02 -1.72 -19.94
CA PRO A 36 -12.69 -1.16 -21.12
C PRO A 36 -13.74 -0.09 -20.78
N LYS A 37 -14.47 -0.27 -19.66
CA LYS A 37 -15.44 0.72 -19.16
C LYS A 37 -14.80 2.04 -18.71
N TRP A 38 -13.58 1.99 -18.18
CA TRP A 38 -12.81 3.20 -17.83
C TRP A 38 -12.35 3.91 -19.10
N ARG A 39 -11.80 3.18 -20.07
CA ARG A 39 -11.37 3.75 -21.36
C ARG A 39 -12.53 4.37 -22.13
N ALA A 40 -13.72 3.76 -22.14
CA ALA A 40 -14.89 4.31 -22.82
C ALA A 40 -15.33 5.68 -22.26
N LYS A 41 -15.20 5.90 -20.94
CA LYS A 41 -15.53 7.17 -20.29
C LYS A 41 -14.50 8.27 -20.52
N HIS A 42 -13.22 7.90 -20.68
CA HIS A 42 -12.11 8.85 -20.78
C HIS A 42 -11.64 9.10 -22.23
N LYS A 43 -12.05 8.27 -23.20
CA LYS A 43 -11.79 8.50 -24.63
C LYS A 43 -12.40 9.81 -25.17
N THR A 44 -13.38 10.39 -24.47
CA THR A 44 -14.01 11.66 -24.83
C THR A 44 -13.12 12.89 -24.54
N GLN A 45 -12.00 12.75 -23.82
CA GLN A 45 -11.04 13.84 -23.59
C GLN A 45 -9.86 13.88 -24.58
N SER A 46 -9.82 12.97 -25.57
CA SER A 46 -8.77 12.92 -26.60
C SER A 46 -9.37 13.18 -27.97
N GLY A 47 -10.08 14.30 -28.10
CA GLY A 47 -10.61 14.79 -29.35
C GLY A 47 -10.34 16.28 -29.43
N VAL A 48 -9.29 16.63 -30.17
CA VAL A 48 -9.06 17.85 -30.98
C VAL A 48 -7.61 18.31 -30.82
N LEU A 49 -6.85 18.02 -31.90
CA LEU A 49 -5.55 18.54 -32.38
C LEU A 49 -4.28 18.21 -31.58
#